data_AF-A0A937MYF9-F1
#
_entry.id   AF-A0A937MYF9-F1
#
_cell.length_a   1.000
_cell.length_b   1.000
_cell.length_c   1.000
_cell.angle_alpha   90.00
_cell.angle_beta   90.00
_cell.angle_gamma   90.00
#
_symmetry.space_group_name_H-M   'P 1'
#
loop_
_entity.id
_entity.type
_entity.pdbx_description
1 polymer ?
#
loop_
_entity_poly.entity_id
_entity_poly.type
_entity_poly.pdbx_seq_one_letter_code
_entity_poly.pdbx_strand_id
1 'polypeptide(L)'
;MSQRHLMFLKKDESGIVVEARNASDEESLKQEAESKGMTCQPLTIENFYPDYRGYRYFDLRNPVTQETFSIDYVLEAWEVDKRHHEGDEGTDEWFIH
;
A
#
# COMPACT_ATOMS: atom_id res chain seq x y z
N MET A 1 2.35 3.64 -26.60
CA MET A 1 1.72 3.81 -25.28
C MET A 1 2.80 3.54 -24.24
N SER A 2 3.02 4.43 -23.28
CA SER A 2 3.97 4.15 -22.19
C SER A 2 3.39 3.02 -21.34
N GLN A 3 4.16 1.95 -21.14
CA GLN A 3 3.78 0.88 -20.22
C GLN A 3 3.72 1.49 -18.81
N ARG A 4 2.65 1.18 -18.06
CA ARG A 4 2.54 1.56 -16.65
C ARG A 4 3.24 0.51 -15.80
N HIS A 5 3.95 0.97 -14.77
CA HIS A 5 4.68 0.13 -13.83
C HIS A 5 3.89 0.05 -12.52
N LEU A 6 2.74 -0.63 -12.58
CA LEU A 6 1.78 -0.68 -11.49
C LEU A 6 1.93 -1.98 -10.72
N MET A 7 1.97 -1.91 -9.39
CA MET A 7 2.03 -3.09 -8.54
C MET A 7 1.16 -2.93 -7.29
N PHE A 8 0.67 -4.05 -6.80
CA PHE A 8 0.04 -4.17 -5.49
C PHE A 8 1.06 -4.71 -4.50
N LEU A 9 1.30 -3.94 -3.44
CA LEU A 9 2.14 -4.34 -2.30
C LEU A 9 1.22 -4.69 -1.15
N LYS A 10 1.37 -5.91 -0.62
CA LYS A 10 0.50 -6.45 0.42
C LYS A 10 1.32 -7.03 1.57
N LYS A 11 0.84 -6.85 2.79
CA LYS A 11 1.28 -7.60 3.98
C LYS A 11 0.06 -7.87 4.84
N ASP A 12 -0.10 -9.12 5.27
CA ASP A 12 -1.28 -9.60 6.01
C ASP A 12 -2.60 -9.27 5.28
N GLU A 13 -3.51 -8.52 5.90
CA GLU A 13 -4.79 -8.10 5.30
C GLU A 13 -4.73 -6.68 4.70
N SER A 14 -3.58 -6.00 4.82
CA SER A 14 -3.39 -4.63 4.37
C SER A 14 -2.66 -4.57 3.02
N GLY A 15 -2.99 -3.57 2.21
CA GLY A 15 -2.39 -3.41 0.90
C GLY A 15 -2.36 -1.96 0.40
N ILE A 16 -1.44 -1.69 -0.52
CA ILE A 16 -1.37 -0.43 -1.27
C ILE A 16 -1.09 -0.72 -2.73
N VAL A 17 -1.49 0.21 -3.59
CA VAL A 17 -1.15 0.20 -5.01
C VAL A 17 -0.10 1.28 -5.26
N VAL A 18 0.95 0.93 -5.98
CA VAL A 18 2.05 1.86 -6.31
C VAL A 18 2.28 1.86 -7.82
N GLU A 19 2.35 3.05 -8.41
CA GLU A 19 2.79 3.25 -9.80
C GLU A 19 4.23 3.81 -9.82
N ALA A 20 5.19 2.98 -10.24
CA ALA A 20 6.59 3.35 -10.37
C ALA A 20 6.86 4.14 -11.67
N ARG A 21 8.01 4.82 -11.72
CA ARG A 21 8.37 5.70 -12.86
C ARG A 21 8.85 4.92 -14.07
N ASN A 22 9.51 3.79 -13.84
CA ASN A 22 10.09 2.91 -14.84
C ASN A 22 10.32 1.51 -14.23
N ALA A 23 10.72 0.56 -15.07
CA ALA A 23 10.96 -0.82 -14.66
C ALA A 23 12.07 -0.98 -13.59
N SER A 24 13.09 -0.11 -13.60
CA SER A 24 14.19 -0.20 -12.64
C SER A 24 13.75 0.25 -11.24
N ASP A 25 12.95 1.30 -11.16
CA ASP A 25 12.35 1.76 -9.90
C ASP A 25 11.35 0.72 -9.38
N GLU A 26 10.57 0.09 -10.27
CA GLU A 26 9.65 -0.99 -9.93
C GLU A 26 10.39 -2.19 -9.33
N GLU A 27 11.48 -2.65 -9.95
CA GLU A 27 12.27 -3.78 -9.42
C GLU A 27 12.95 -3.43 -8.09
N SER A 28 13.46 -2.20 -7.94
CA SER A 28 14.06 -1.73 -6.69
C SER A 28 13.03 -1.71 -5.55
N LEU A 29 11.84 -1.17 -5.83
CA LEU A 29 10.74 -1.10 -4.87
C LEU A 29 10.24 -2.49 -4.48
N LYS A 30 10.13 -3.40 -5.45
CA LYS A 30 9.76 -4.79 -5.22
C LYS A 30 10.76 -5.48 -4.28
N GLN A 31 12.06 -5.34 -4.55
CA GLN A 31 13.10 -5.93 -3.70
C GLN A 31 13.06 -5.37 -2.28
N GLU A 32 12.86 -4.05 -2.13
CA GLU A 32 12.70 -3.43 -0.82
C GLU A 32 11.47 -3.97 -0.09
N ALA A 33 10.30 -4.02 -0.74
CA ALA A 33 9.06 -4.52 -0.18
C ALA A 33 9.17 -6.00 0.25
N GLU A 34 9.73 -6.86 -0.61
CA GLU A 34 9.97 -8.28 -0.32
C GLU A 34 10.94 -8.47 0.85
N SER A 35 12.00 -7.66 0.93
CA SER A 35 12.94 -7.69 2.07
C SER A 35 12.28 -7.35 3.41
N LYS A 36 11.17 -6.61 3.38
CA LYS A 36 10.36 -6.21 4.54
C LYS A 36 9.14 -7.13 4.76
N GLY A 37 9.08 -8.25 4.03
CA GLY A 37 8.05 -9.28 4.18
C GLY A 37 6.73 -8.97 3.47
N MET A 38 6.70 -8.03 2.54
CA MET A 38 5.53 -7.78 1.70
C MET A 38 5.54 -8.73 0.49
N THR A 39 4.34 -9.06 -0.01
CA THR A 39 4.16 -9.69 -1.32
C THR A 39 3.91 -8.63 -2.38
N CYS A 40 4.55 -8.77 -3.54
CA CYS A 40 4.38 -7.87 -4.68
C CYS A 40 3.63 -8.59 -5.81
N GLN A 41 2.56 -7.98 -6.31
CA GLN A 41 1.79 -8.49 -7.45
C GLN A 41 1.77 -7.43 -8.56
N PRO A 42 2.27 -7.73 -9.78
CA PRO A 42 2.19 -6.80 -10.90
C PRO A 42 0.74 -6.60 -11.31
N LEU A 43 0.37 -5.36 -11.66
CA LEU A 43 -0.97 -4.98 -12.04
C LEU A 43 -1.02 -4.40 -13.45
N THR A 44 -2.13 -4.65 -14.12
CA THR A 44 -2.53 -3.88 -15.29
C THR A 44 -3.59 -2.85 -14.91
N ILE A 45 -3.77 -1.82 -15.73
CA ILE A 45 -4.79 -0.79 -15.46
C ILE A 45 -6.21 -1.37 -15.50
N GLU A 46 -6.42 -2.41 -16.29
CA GLU A 46 -7.67 -3.15 -16.40
C GLU A 46 -8.01 -3.89 -15.10
N ASN A 47 -7.00 -4.44 -14.41
CA ASN A 47 -7.17 -5.18 -13.16
C ASN A 47 -7.25 -4.25 -11.93
N PHE A 48 -6.66 -3.05 -12.00
CA PHE A 48 -6.70 -2.09 -10.89
C PHE A 48 -8.15 -1.75 -10.47
N TYR A 49 -9.02 -1.47 -11.43
CA TYR A 49 -10.37 -0.97 -11.16
C TYR A 49 -11.31 -1.97 -10.47
N PRO A 50 -11.40 -3.25 -10.90
CA PRO A 50 -12.24 -4.23 -10.23
C PRO A 50 -11.62 -4.77 -8.93
N ASP A 51 -10.32 -5.01 -8.90
CA ASP A 51 -9.72 -5.87 -7.87
C ASP A 51 -9.08 -5.08 -6.72
N TYR A 52 -8.67 -3.84 -6.99
CA TYR A 52 -7.87 -3.04 -6.05
C TYR A 52 -8.51 -1.68 -5.72
N ARG A 53 -9.77 -1.48 -6.10
CA ARG A 53 -10.55 -0.30 -5.72
C ARG A 53 -10.76 -0.29 -4.20
N GLY A 54 -10.28 0.76 -3.55
CA GLY A 54 -10.39 0.96 -2.10
C GLY A 54 -9.04 0.93 -1.37
N TYR A 55 -7.98 0.44 -2.01
CA TYR A 55 -6.63 0.54 -1.46
C TYR A 55 -6.04 1.93 -1.72
N ARG A 56 -5.14 2.37 -0.83
CA ARG A 56 -4.40 3.62 -1.03
C ARG A 56 -3.51 3.48 -2.26
N TYR A 57 -3.48 4.53 -3.06
CA TYR A 57 -2.73 4.60 -4.31
C TYR A 57 -1.60 5.64 -4.21
N PHE A 58 -0.39 5.26 -4.59
CA PHE A 58 0.79 6.12 -4.61
C PHE A 58 1.36 6.24 -6.02
N ASP A 59 1.38 7.45 -6.56
CA ASP A 59 1.98 7.74 -7.87
C ASP A 59 3.42 8.24 -7.70
N LEU A 60 4.41 7.36 -7.85
CA LEU A 60 5.82 7.74 -7.72
C LEU A 60 6.35 8.52 -8.93
N ARG A 61 5.54 8.73 -9.96
CA ARG A 61 5.86 9.69 -11.04
C ARG A 61 5.63 11.12 -10.59
N ASN A 62 4.84 11.33 -9.54
CA ASN A 62 4.68 12.63 -8.90
C ASN A 62 5.89 12.88 -7.98
N PRO A 63 6.68 13.95 -8.19
CA PRO A 63 7.84 14.28 -7.36
C PRO A 63 7.50 14.41 -5.87
N VAL A 64 6.32 14.95 -5.53
CA VAL A 64 5.90 15.13 -4.13
C VAL A 64 5.68 13.79 -3.45
N THR A 65 5.04 12.84 -4.14
CA THR A 65 4.84 11.49 -3.62
C THR A 65 6.17 10.76 -3.54
N GLN A 66 7.07 10.96 -4.50
CA GLN A 66 8.41 10.36 -4.49
C GLN A 66 9.21 10.79 -3.26
N GLU A 67 9.16 12.07 -2.87
CA GLU A 67 9.90 12.59 -1.71
C GLU A 67 9.35 12.12 -0.36
N THR A 68 8.06 11.76 -0.31
CA THR A 68 7.35 11.44 0.93
C THR A 68 7.03 9.96 1.10
N PHE A 69 7.07 9.18 0.02
CA PHE A 69 6.77 7.75 0.05
C PHE A 69 7.89 6.97 0.74
N SER A 70 7.50 6.09 1.67
CA SER A 70 8.40 5.18 2.37
C SER A 70 7.63 3.90 2.73
N ILE A 71 8.20 2.74 2.40
CA ILE A 71 7.61 1.46 2.81
C ILE A 71 7.62 1.31 4.33
N ASP A 72 8.67 1.81 5.00
CA ASP A 72 8.75 1.78 6.47
C ASP A 72 7.59 2.55 7.11
N TYR A 73 7.29 3.74 6.58
CA TYR A 73 6.17 4.54 7.07
C TYR A 73 4.82 3.85 6.81
N VAL A 74 4.64 3.20 5.65
CA VAL A 74 3.42 2.44 5.35
C VAL A 74 3.23 1.29 6.34
N LEU A 75 4.30 0.54 6.61
CA LEU A 75 4.27 -0.56 7.57
C LEU A 75 3.99 -0.07 8.99
N GLU A 76 4.65 1.02 9.42
CA GLU A 76 4.40 1.63 10.73
C GLU A 76 2.93 2.06 10.88
N ALA A 77 2.37 2.71 9.86
CA ALA A 77 0.97 3.11 9.85
C ALA A 77 0.03 1.91 10.00
N TRP A 78 0.30 0.80 9.32
CA TRP A 78 -0.49 -0.42 9.46
C TRP A 78 -0.40 -1.05 10.86
N GLU A 79 0.78 -1.06 11.48
CA GLU A 79 0.95 -1.56 12.85
C GLU A 79 0.27 -0.63 13.89
N VAL A 80 0.24 0.68 13.64
CA VAL A 80 -0.52 1.63 14.45
C VAL A 80 -2.03 1.38 14.32
N ASP A 81 -2.55 1.28 13.10
CA ASP A 81 -3.96 1.01 12.83
C ASP A 81 -4.40 -0.32 13.46
N LYS A 82 -3.58 -1.37 13.35
CA LYS A 82 -3.84 -2.68 13.97
C LYS A 82 -3.91 -2.60 15.50
N ARG A 83 -2.95 -1.92 16.14
CA ARG A 83 -2.96 -1.72 17.60
C ARG A 83 -4.17 -0.92 18.09
N HIS A 84 -4.64 0.06 17.31
CA HIS A 84 -5.85 0.79 17.65
C HIS A 84 -7.09 -0.11 17.58
N HIS A 85 -7.21 -0.95 16.55
CA HIS A 85 -8.33 -1.89 16.45
C HIS A 85 -8.28 -3.01 17.51
N GLU A 86 -7.10 -3.49 17.88
CA GLU A 86 -6.93 -4.51 18.94
C GLU A 86 -7.06 -3.93 20.36
N GLY A 87 -6.75 -2.64 20.54
CA GLY A 87 -6.91 -1.93 21.81
C GLY A 87 -8.35 -1.46 22.10
N ASP A 88 -9.23 -1.48 21.10
CA ASP A 88 -10.65 -1.10 21.19
C ASP A 88 -11.58 -2.28 21.54
N GLU A 89 -11.09 -3.35 22.17
CA GLU A 89 -11.94 -4.30 22.94
C GLU A 89 -12.46 -3.69 24.27
N GLY A 90 -12.75 -2.37 24.28
CA GLY A 90 -13.02 -1.65 25.51
C GLY A 90 -13.82 -0.36 25.32
N THR A 91 -14.95 -0.39 24.62
CA THR A 91 -16.07 0.54 24.92
C THR A 91 -17.43 -0.07 24.58
N ASP A 92 -17.95 -0.88 25.50
CA ASP A 92 -19.37 -1.27 25.61
C ASP A 92 -20.28 -0.09 26.02
N GLU A 93 -19.98 1.16 25.63
CA GLU A 93 -20.77 2.33 26.06
C GLU A 93 -20.94 3.38 24.95
N TRP A 94 -21.59 3.03 23.84
CA TRP A 94 -22.20 4.04 22.94
C TRP A 94 -23.61 3.70 22.44
N PHE A 95 -24.32 2.79 23.10
CA PHE A 95 -25.78 2.67 22.92
C PHE A 95 -26.50 3.64 23.88
N ILE A 96 -26.72 4.87 23.43
CA ILE A 96 -27.64 5.79 24.10
C ILE A 96 -29.08 5.31 23.82
N HIS A 97 -29.85 5.05 24.89
CA HIS A 97 -31.29 4.77 24.88
C HIS A 97 -32.12 6.01 24.58
#